data_AF-A0A7X0RL12-F1
#
_entry.id   AF-A0A7X0RL12-F1
#
_cell.length_a   1.000
_cell.length_b   1.000
_cell.length_c   1.000
_cell.angle_alpha   90.00
_cell.angle_beta   90.00
_cell.angle_gamma   90.00
#
_symmetry.space_group_name_H-M   'P 1'
#
loop_
_entity.id
_entity.type
_entity.pdbx_description
1 polymer ?
#
loop_
_entity_poly.entity_id
_entity_poly.type
_entity_poly.pdbx_seq_one_letter_code
_entity_poly.pdbx_strand_id
1 'polypeptide(L)'
;MKKYQLVVTIIICLLLFPSSALARSLFEHQNTTVPSNQTVDDIVVIGGDAFIAGKVNNSVVVVNGDVHIQSTAEIKGAVVIIGGQLQQEKGAVVTNDVINISFDNATANSLIIGAGLIVGIGAVKLAASLLMLLLPVLMVVIGKRHTVRFVDRYRTAPQGKLLSMGFFTGLLLVAISVLLILTIVGIPIILLIVLLVLAATVFGVAFVSQFLGEQVQATAGKPEWVRMGVGAFILTSAVNIPFLGLLILLALVLYSLGISTSWVVSIFTKRRRFAK
;
A
#
# COMPACT_ATOMS: atom_id res chain seq x y z
N MET A 1 9.33 -16.37 7.33
CA MET A 1 9.86 -15.71 6.11
C MET A 1 10.44 -16.70 5.09
N LYS A 2 11.30 -17.66 5.48
CA LYS A 2 11.92 -18.63 4.55
C LYS A 2 10.94 -19.55 3.79
N LYS A 3 9.86 -20.02 4.43
CA LYS A 3 8.85 -20.93 3.80
C LYS A 3 8.12 -20.28 2.61
N TYR A 4 7.71 -19.03 2.75
CA TYR A 4 7.03 -18.29 1.67
C TYR A 4 7.96 -17.96 0.50
N GLN A 5 9.24 -17.67 0.78
CA GLN A 5 10.23 -17.44 -0.28
C GLN A 5 10.50 -18.71 -1.11
N LEU A 6 10.50 -19.88 -0.47
CA LEU A 6 10.69 -21.15 -1.17
C LEU A 6 9.51 -21.46 -2.12
N VAL A 7 8.27 -21.24 -1.66
CA VAL A 7 7.06 -21.43 -2.48
C VAL A 7 7.02 -20.44 -3.66
N VAL A 8 7.34 -19.17 -3.43
CA VAL A 8 7.41 -18.16 -4.50
C VAL A 8 8.50 -18.50 -5.51
N THR A 9 9.66 -18.99 -5.07
CA THR A 9 10.75 -19.40 -5.96
C THR A 9 10.36 -20.63 -6.78
N ILE A 10 9.64 -21.59 -6.20
CA ILE A 10 9.13 -22.77 -6.91
C ILE A 10 8.10 -22.36 -7.96
N ILE A 11 7.15 -21.48 -7.64
CA ILE A 11 6.14 -20.98 -8.58
C ILE A 11 6.78 -20.19 -9.74
N ILE A 12 7.77 -19.35 -9.42
CA ILE A 12 8.53 -18.59 -10.43
C ILE A 12 9.37 -19.53 -11.31
N CYS A 13 10.03 -20.54 -10.73
CA CYS A 13 10.70 -21.58 -11.52
C CYS A 13 9.71 -22.32 -12.42
N LEU A 14 8.53 -22.70 -11.90
CA LEU A 14 7.48 -23.39 -12.66
C LEU A 14 6.98 -22.57 -13.86
N LEU A 15 6.85 -21.26 -13.68
CA LEU A 15 6.43 -20.31 -14.71
C LEU A 15 7.54 -19.97 -15.72
N LEU A 16 8.81 -20.12 -15.34
CA LEU A 16 9.97 -19.81 -16.17
C LEU A 16 10.50 -21.02 -16.94
N PHE A 17 9.97 -22.24 -16.73
CA PHE A 17 10.32 -23.37 -17.59
C PHE A 17 9.78 -23.13 -19.01
N PRO A 18 10.67 -22.99 -20.01
CA PRO A 18 10.23 -22.89 -21.39
C PRO A 18 9.52 -24.18 -21.78
N SER A 19 8.34 -24.06 -22.38
CA SER A 19 7.43 -25.14 -22.80
C SER A 19 8.02 -26.11 -23.86
N SER A 20 9.33 -26.05 -24.09
CA SER A 20 10.08 -26.70 -25.14
C SER A 20 11.11 -27.73 -24.64
N ALA A 21 11.29 -27.88 -23.32
CA ALA A 21 12.10 -28.95 -22.73
C ALA A 21 11.23 -30.16 -22.33
N LEU A 22 10.38 -30.64 -23.25
CA LEU A 22 9.62 -31.87 -23.08
C LEU A 22 10.50 -33.09 -23.38
N ALA A 23 11.29 -33.48 -22.39
CA ALA A 23 11.78 -34.85 -22.33
C ALA A 23 10.58 -35.79 -22.16
N ARG A 24 10.64 -36.91 -22.88
CA ARG A 24 9.57 -37.87 -23.13
C ARG A 24 9.24 -38.65 -21.85
N SER A 25 8.46 -38.07 -20.95
CA SER A 25 7.80 -38.80 -19.86
C SER A 25 6.45 -38.17 -19.55
N LEU A 26 5.38 -38.83 -20.03
CA LEU A 26 3.99 -38.79 -19.55
C LEU A 26 3.49 -37.44 -19.03
N PHE A 27 3.07 -36.57 -19.96
CA PHE A 27 2.10 -35.52 -19.66
C PHE A 27 0.72 -36.08 -20.02
N GLU A 28 -0.06 -36.45 -19.02
CA GLU A 28 -1.43 -36.87 -19.24
C GLU A 28 -2.35 -36.03 -18.36
N HIS A 29 -3.33 -35.38 -19.00
CA HIS A 29 -4.54 -34.84 -18.35
C HIS A 29 -5.44 -36.00 -17.86
N GLN A 30 -4.83 -37.10 -17.43
CA GLN A 30 -5.49 -38.33 -17.02
C GLN A 30 -5.12 -38.61 -15.58
N ASN A 31 -6.06 -39.23 -14.90
CA ASN A 31 -5.89 -39.59 -13.51
C ASN A 31 -4.75 -40.61 -13.41
N THR A 32 -3.77 -40.32 -12.56
CA THR A 32 -2.59 -41.17 -12.39
C THR A 32 -2.79 -42.06 -11.19
N THR A 33 -2.73 -43.37 -11.41
CA THR A 33 -2.84 -44.37 -10.33
C THR A 33 -1.53 -45.11 -10.17
N VAL A 34 -0.96 -45.07 -8.96
CA VAL A 34 0.23 -45.84 -8.58
C VAL A 34 -0.21 -47.00 -7.68
N PRO A 35 -0.35 -48.23 -8.20
CA PRO A 35 -0.74 -49.40 -7.42
C PRO A 35 0.31 -49.78 -6.35
N SER A 36 -0.12 -50.57 -5.36
CA SER A 36 0.68 -50.92 -4.17
C SER A 36 1.96 -51.71 -4.46
N ASN A 37 2.06 -52.35 -5.62
CA ASN A 37 3.23 -53.10 -6.07
C ASN A 37 4.24 -52.26 -6.87
N GLN A 38 3.97 -50.97 -7.08
CA GLN A 38 4.80 -50.09 -7.89
C GLN A 38 5.58 -49.11 -7.02
N THR A 39 6.85 -48.89 -7.39
CA THR A 39 7.67 -47.81 -6.84
C THR A 39 7.97 -46.81 -7.94
N VAL A 40 7.79 -45.52 -7.66
CA VAL A 40 8.04 -44.42 -8.59
C VAL A 40 8.92 -43.39 -7.90
N ASP A 41 9.79 -42.71 -8.64
CA ASP A 41 10.66 -41.70 -8.04
C ASP A 41 9.91 -40.38 -7.85
N ASP A 42 9.34 -39.83 -8.93
CA ASP A 42 8.61 -38.56 -8.92
C ASP A 42 7.25 -38.70 -9.61
N ILE A 43 6.24 -38.04 -9.05
CA ILE A 43 4.89 -37.96 -9.61
C ILE A 43 4.57 -36.49 -9.86
N VAL A 44 4.26 -36.13 -11.10
CA VAL A 44 3.79 -34.80 -11.47
C VAL A 44 2.49 -34.96 -12.26
N VAL A 45 1.38 -34.47 -11.71
CA VAL A 45 0.07 -34.51 -12.35
C VAL A 45 -0.45 -33.09 -12.50
N ILE A 46 -0.92 -32.74 -13.69
CA ILE A 46 -1.45 -31.41 -14.01
C ILE A 46 -2.83 -31.60 -14.65
N GLY A 47 -3.88 -31.09 -14.01
CA GLY A 47 -5.26 -31.15 -14.51
C GLY A 47 -5.93 -32.52 -14.39
N GLY A 48 -5.46 -33.38 -13.49
CA GLY A 48 -6.02 -34.71 -13.22
C GLY A 48 -5.72 -35.16 -11.78
N ASP A 49 -6.42 -36.21 -11.33
CA ASP A 49 -6.32 -36.70 -9.95
C ASP A 49 -5.20 -37.72 -9.79
N ALA A 50 -4.60 -37.81 -8.60
CA ALA A 50 -3.58 -38.79 -8.28
C ALA A 50 -4.06 -39.78 -7.21
N PHE A 51 -4.05 -41.06 -7.52
CA PHE A 51 -4.36 -42.17 -6.61
C PHE A 51 -3.09 -42.94 -6.29
N ILE A 52 -2.61 -42.87 -5.05
CA ILE A 52 -1.31 -43.43 -4.66
C ILE A 52 -1.54 -44.53 -3.63
N ALA A 53 -1.20 -45.76 -4.00
CA ALA A 53 -1.20 -46.94 -3.15
C ALA A 53 0.20 -47.54 -2.93
N GLY A 54 1.12 -47.26 -3.86
CA GLY A 54 2.51 -47.72 -3.86
C GLY A 54 3.49 -46.77 -3.18
N LYS A 55 4.76 -46.90 -3.57
CA LYS A 55 5.87 -46.20 -2.91
C LYS A 55 6.42 -45.07 -3.78
N VAL A 56 6.63 -43.89 -3.19
CA VAL A 56 7.19 -42.72 -3.88
C VAL A 56 8.48 -42.27 -3.18
N ASN A 57 9.61 -42.28 -3.90
CA ASN A 57 10.92 -42.01 -3.30
C ASN A 57 11.21 -40.52 -3.11
N ASN A 58 10.85 -39.68 -4.07
CA ASN A 58 11.10 -38.24 -4.04
C ASN A 58 9.81 -37.47 -3.82
N SER A 59 9.18 -36.91 -4.86
CA SER A 59 8.15 -35.89 -4.68
C SER A 59 6.85 -36.20 -5.42
N VAL A 60 5.75 -35.72 -4.85
CA VAL A 60 4.42 -35.75 -5.47
C VAL A 60 3.97 -34.31 -5.64
N VAL A 61 3.79 -33.88 -6.89
CA VAL A 61 3.30 -32.55 -7.23
C VAL A 61 2.02 -32.71 -8.05
N VAL A 62 0.91 -32.23 -7.52
CA VAL A 62 -0.38 -32.26 -8.22
C VAL A 62 -0.92 -30.84 -8.34
N VAL A 63 -1.20 -30.42 -9.56
CA VAL A 63 -1.69 -29.09 -9.90
C VAL A 63 -3.07 -29.24 -10.53
N ASN A 64 -4.07 -28.57 -9.95
CA ASN A 64 -5.46 -28.57 -10.41
C ASN A 64 -6.08 -29.97 -10.48
N GLY A 65 -5.95 -30.74 -9.39
CA GLY A 65 -6.50 -32.08 -9.23
C GLY A 65 -6.36 -32.57 -7.79
N ASP A 66 -7.14 -33.59 -7.42
CA ASP A 66 -7.19 -34.13 -6.07
C ASP A 66 -6.18 -35.26 -5.88
N VAL A 67 -5.70 -35.43 -4.64
CA VAL A 67 -4.76 -36.50 -4.28
C VAL A 67 -5.37 -37.42 -3.25
N HIS A 68 -5.45 -38.70 -3.60
CA HIS A 68 -5.90 -39.77 -2.72
C HIS A 68 -4.71 -40.67 -2.37
N ILE A 69 -4.27 -40.61 -1.12
CA ILE A 69 -3.20 -41.45 -0.59
C ILE A 69 -3.84 -42.60 0.19
N GLN A 70 -3.71 -43.82 -0.34
CA GLN A 70 -4.27 -45.02 0.27
C GLN A 70 -3.42 -45.52 1.44
N SER A 71 -4.05 -46.34 2.29
CA SER A 71 -3.44 -46.89 3.51
C SER A 71 -2.13 -47.67 3.31
N THR A 72 -1.84 -48.18 2.11
CA THR A 72 -0.59 -48.90 1.79
C THR A 72 0.54 -48.02 1.25
N ALA A 73 0.28 -46.73 1.03
CA ALA A 73 1.23 -45.84 0.37
C ALA A 73 2.34 -45.35 1.31
N GLU A 74 3.57 -45.29 0.79
CA GLU A 74 4.73 -44.75 1.49
C GLU A 74 5.41 -43.69 0.62
N ILE A 75 5.33 -42.43 1.05
CA ILE A 75 5.91 -41.28 0.35
C ILE A 75 7.07 -40.74 1.19
N LYS A 76 8.27 -40.79 0.64
CA LYS A 76 9.50 -40.40 1.36
C LYS A 76 9.79 -38.91 1.29
N GLY A 77 9.40 -38.19 0.22
CA GLY A 77 9.60 -36.75 0.12
C GLY A 77 8.30 -35.94 0.17
N ALA A 78 8.32 -34.74 -0.40
CA ALA A 78 7.29 -33.73 -0.20
C ALA A 78 6.06 -33.97 -1.08
N VAL A 79 4.88 -33.68 -0.54
CA VAL A 79 3.61 -33.70 -1.27
C VAL A 79 3.12 -32.28 -1.42
N VAL A 80 3.08 -31.77 -2.65
CA VAL A 80 2.64 -30.41 -2.97
C VAL A 80 1.39 -30.49 -3.83
N ILE A 81 0.29 -29.93 -3.33
CA ILE A 81 -1.01 -29.94 -4.01
C ILE A 81 -1.44 -28.50 -4.20
N ILE A 82 -1.70 -28.10 -5.45
CA ILE A 82 -2.08 -26.74 -5.80
C ILE A 82 -3.45 -26.78 -6.46
N GLY A 83 -4.46 -26.19 -5.81
CA GLY A 83 -5.82 -26.06 -6.34
C GLY A 83 -6.71 -27.29 -6.20
N GLY A 84 -6.28 -28.32 -5.45
CA GLY A 84 -7.09 -29.51 -5.16
C GLY A 84 -7.05 -29.90 -3.68
N GLN A 85 -7.71 -31.00 -3.34
CA GLN A 85 -7.82 -31.54 -1.99
C GLN A 85 -6.91 -32.73 -1.77
N LEU A 86 -6.47 -32.90 -0.52
CA LEU A 86 -5.76 -34.10 -0.07
C LEU A 86 -6.71 -34.98 0.74
N GLN A 87 -6.86 -36.23 0.32
CA GLN A 87 -7.47 -37.29 1.13
C GLN A 87 -6.40 -38.33 1.46
N GLN A 88 -6.09 -38.47 2.74
CA GLN A 88 -5.12 -39.44 3.24
C GLN A 88 -5.83 -40.47 4.11
N GLU A 89 -5.74 -41.75 3.74
CA GLU A 89 -6.30 -42.86 4.50
C GLU A 89 -5.46 -43.19 5.74
N LYS A 90 -6.11 -43.76 6.76
CA LYS A 90 -5.44 -44.24 7.98
C LYS A 90 -4.52 -45.42 7.63
N GLY A 91 -3.21 -45.19 7.65
CA GLY A 91 -2.17 -46.17 7.30
C GLY A 91 -1.10 -45.61 6.37
N ALA A 92 -1.43 -44.57 5.61
CA ALA A 92 -0.51 -43.92 4.69
C ALA A 92 0.65 -43.22 5.43
N VAL A 93 1.89 -43.50 5.03
CA VAL A 93 3.09 -42.93 5.63
C VAL A 93 3.68 -41.86 4.71
N VAL A 94 3.56 -40.59 5.11
CA VAL A 94 4.24 -39.47 4.45
C VAL A 94 5.34 -38.97 5.37
N THR A 95 6.59 -39.14 4.96
CA THR A 95 7.77 -38.92 5.81
C THR A 95 8.13 -37.43 5.94
N ASN A 96 7.74 -36.62 4.96
CA ASN A 96 8.09 -35.21 4.83
C ASN A 96 6.84 -34.30 4.84
N ASP A 97 7.05 -32.99 4.62
CA ASP A 97 5.98 -31.98 4.66
C ASP A 97 4.92 -32.19 3.56
N VAL A 98 3.66 -31.98 3.95
CA VAL A 98 2.49 -31.90 3.06
C VAL A 98 2.09 -30.43 2.92
N ILE A 99 2.14 -29.89 1.71
CA ILE A 99 1.76 -28.52 1.39
C ILE A 99 0.52 -28.57 0.49
N ASN A 100 -0.66 -28.31 1.07
CA ASN A 100 -1.89 -28.14 0.30
C ASN A 100 -2.20 -26.64 0.18
N ILE A 101 -2.18 -26.14 -1.06
CA ILE A 101 -2.61 -24.79 -1.44
C ILE A 101 -3.96 -24.95 -2.11
N SER A 102 -5.05 -24.95 -1.34
CA SER A 102 -6.40 -25.04 -1.88
C SER A 102 -6.92 -23.65 -2.26
N PHE A 103 -7.62 -23.55 -3.40
CA PHE A 103 -8.41 -22.36 -3.76
C PHE A 103 -9.81 -22.46 -3.16
N ASP A 104 -9.88 -22.78 -1.87
CA ASP A 104 -11.15 -22.85 -1.18
C ASP A 104 -11.78 -21.45 -1.00
N ASN A 105 -13.04 -21.42 -0.56
CA ASN A 105 -13.75 -20.16 -0.34
C ASN A 105 -13.01 -19.26 0.67
N ALA A 106 -12.26 -19.81 1.64
CA ALA A 106 -11.50 -19.01 2.60
C ALA A 106 -10.29 -18.32 1.94
N THR A 107 -9.55 -19.03 1.08
CA THR A 107 -8.42 -18.48 0.33
C THR A 107 -8.88 -17.48 -0.71
N ALA A 108 -9.97 -17.77 -1.43
CA ALA A 108 -10.59 -16.84 -2.38
C ALA A 108 -11.07 -15.55 -1.70
N ASN A 109 -11.78 -15.66 -0.57
CA ASN A 109 -12.20 -14.49 0.21
C ASN A 109 -11.01 -13.67 0.70
N SER A 110 -9.95 -14.31 1.18
CA SER A 110 -8.74 -13.62 1.63
C SER A 110 -8.05 -12.87 0.49
N LEU A 111 -8.01 -13.45 -0.70
CA LEU A 111 -7.45 -12.82 -1.89
C LEU A 111 -8.29 -11.63 -2.36
N ILE A 112 -9.63 -11.76 -2.34
CA ILE A 112 -10.56 -10.67 -2.67
C ILE A 112 -10.43 -9.51 -1.68
N ILE A 113 -10.35 -9.80 -0.38
CA ILE A 113 -10.14 -8.78 0.65
C ILE A 113 -8.79 -8.09 0.45
N GLY A 114 -7.73 -8.87 0.23
CA GLY A 114 -6.39 -8.33 -0.04
C GLY A 114 -6.35 -7.44 -1.27
N ALA A 115 -6.95 -7.90 -2.39
CA ALA A 115 -7.07 -7.12 -3.61
C ALA A 115 -7.91 -5.85 -3.40
N GLY A 116 -9.04 -5.98 -2.70
CA GLY A 116 -9.93 -4.86 -2.36
C GLY A 116 -9.23 -3.80 -1.50
N LEU A 117 -8.39 -4.20 -0.55
CA LEU A 117 -7.58 -3.27 0.25
C LEU A 117 -6.55 -2.54 -0.60
N ILE A 118 -5.83 -3.25 -1.48
CA ILE A 118 -4.84 -2.63 -2.37
C ILE A 118 -5.51 -1.61 -3.29
N VAL A 119 -6.64 -1.99 -3.92
CA VAL A 119 -7.42 -1.10 -4.79
C VAL A 119 -8.00 0.06 -3.99
N GLY A 120 -8.55 -0.19 -2.81
CA GLY A 120 -9.12 0.84 -1.94
C GLY A 120 -8.10 1.87 -1.49
N ILE A 121 -6.93 1.42 -1.03
CA ILE A 121 -5.81 2.31 -0.66
C ILE A 121 -5.35 3.10 -1.89
N GLY A 122 -5.24 2.45 -3.07
CA GLY A 122 -4.91 3.11 -4.32
C GLY A 122 -5.90 4.20 -4.71
N ALA A 123 -7.20 3.92 -4.60
CA ALA A 123 -8.28 4.86 -4.88
C ALA A 123 -8.26 6.07 -3.93
N VAL A 124 -8.09 5.84 -2.62
CA VAL A 124 -7.95 6.91 -1.62
C VAL A 124 -6.71 7.76 -1.91
N LYS A 125 -5.58 7.14 -2.24
CA LYS A 125 -4.33 7.83 -2.60
C LYS A 125 -4.49 8.67 -3.86
N LEU A 126 -5.17 8.15 -4.87
CA LEU A 126 -5.51 8.87 -6.10
C LEU A 126 -6.41 10.07 -5.82
N ALA A 127 -7.49 9.88 -5.06
CA ALA A 127 -8.41 10.95 -4.68
C ALA A 127 -7.68 12.06 -3.89
N ALA A 128 -6.84 11.70 -2.93
CA ALA A 128 -6.02 12.65 -2.17
C ALA A 128 -5.04 13.41 -3.06
N SER A 129 -4.42 12.74 -4.04
CA SER A 129 -3.50 13.35 -5.00
C SER A 129 -4.20 14.35 -5.92
N LEU A 130 -5.39 13.99 -6.41
CA LEU A 130 -6.24 14.87 -7.21
C LEU A 130 -6.69 16.09 -6.41
N LEU A 131 -7.12 15.91 -5.16
CA LEU A 131 -7.45 17.00 -4.26
C LEU A 131 -6.26 17.93 -4.05
N MET A 132 -5.07 17.39 -3.75
CA MET A 132 -3.84 18.18 -3.58
C MET A 132 -3.49 19.01 -4.82
N LEU A 133 -3.77 18.51 -6.02
CA LEU A 133 -3.52 19.23 -7.27
C LEU A 133 -4.61 20.27 -7.58
N LEU A 134 -5.87 19.95 -7.33
CA LEU A 134 -7.02 20.82 -7.59
C LEU A 134 -7.11 21.99 -6.60
N LEU A 135 -6.90 21.74 -5.31
CA LEU A 135 -7.14 22.71 -4.22
C LEU A 135 -6.34 24.03 -4.40
N PRO A 136 -5.02 24.02 -4.68
CA PRO A 136 -4.25 25.25 -4.88
C PRO A 136 -4.69 26.01 -6.13
N VAL A 137 -5.01 25.29 -7.21
CA VAL A 137 -5.47 25.89 -8.48
C VAL A 137 -6.84 26.55 -8.30
N LEU A 138 -7.78 25.88 -7.62
CA LEU A 138 -9.09 26.42 -7.27
C LEU A 138 -8.96 27.68 -6.41
N MET A 139 -8.01 27.69 -5.47
CA MET A 139 -7.72 28.84 -4.62
C MET A 139 -7.29 30.08 -5.41
N VAL A 140 -6.53 29.93 -6.49
CA VAL A 140 -6.12 31.04 -7.37
C VAL A 140 -7.27 31.52 -8.25
N VAL A 141 -8.03 30.59 -8.82
CA VAL A 141 -9.14 30.91 -9.72
C VAL A 141 -10.26 31.64 -8.98
N ILE A 142 -10.58 31.21 -7.75
CA ILE A 142 -11.60 31.82 -6.89
C ILE A 142 -11.05 33.05 -6.16
N GLY A 143 -9.81 32.98 -5.66
CA GLY A 143 -9.17 34.01 -4.85
C GLY A 143 -8.42 35.07 -5.66
N LYS A 144 -9.07 35.73 -6.63
CA LYS A 144 -8.43 36.62 -7.61
C LYS A 144 -7.50 37.74 -7.10
N ARG A 145 -7.40 38.07 -5.79
CA ARG A 145 -6.57 39.19 -5.29
C ARG A 145 -6.00 39.11 -3.85
N HIS A 146 -6.45 38.18 -2.99
CA HIS A 146 -6.05 38.19 -1.56
C HIS A 146 -4.88 37.26 -1.19
N THR A 147 -4.62 36.23 -1.98
CA THR A 147 -3.55 35.25 -1.72
C THR A 147 -2.16 35.88 -1.91
N VAL A 148 -2.00 36.75 -2.91
CA VAL A 148 -0.71 37.37 -3.30
C VAL A 148 -0.12 38.28 -2.20
N ARG A 149 -0.96 39.06 -1.49
CA ARG A 149 -0.50 39.91 -0.37
C ARG A 149 -0.11 39.13 0.89
N PHE A 150 -0.54 37.88 0.99
CA PHE A 150 -0.20 36.99 2.10
C PHE A 150 1.15 36.32 1.93
N VAL A 151 1.45 35.91 0.69
CA VAL A 151 2.69 35.21 0.32
C VAL A 151 3.91 36.16 0.45
N ASP A 152 3.78 37.42 0.03
CA ASP A 152 4.88 38.40 0.14
C ASP A 152 5.27 38.72 1.59
N ARG A 153 4.34 38.56 2.55
CA ARG A 153 4.61 38.90 3.96
C ARG A 153 5.37 37.82 4.74
N TYR A 154 5.41 36.58 4.22
CA TYR A 154 6.13 35.46 4.83
C TYR A 154 7.42 35.08 4.10
N ARG A 155 7.78 35.80 3.03
CA ARG A 155 9.00 35.60 2.24
C ARG A 155 10.31 35.81 3.01
N THR A 156 10.25 36.45 4.19
CA THR A 156 11.43 36.86 4.98
C THR A 156 11.54 36.18 6.36
N ALA A 157 10.66 35.23 6.70
CA ALA A 157 10.72 34.54 7.99
C ALA A 157 11.74 33.37 7.97
N PRO A 158 12.60 33.21 8.99
CA PRO A 158 13.59 32.14 9.03
C PRO A 158 12.91 30.75 9.07
N GLN A 159 13.16 29.96 8.03
CA GLN A 159 12.46 28.71 7.71
C GLN A 159 12.48 27.66 8.84
N GLY A 160 13.55 27.62 9.65
CA GLY A 160 13.66 26.69 10.78
C GLY A 160 12.69 26.96 11.94
N LYS A 161 12.22 28.20 12.10
CA LYS A 161 11.28 28.57 13.17
C LYS A 161 9.83 28.19 12.86
N LEU A 162 9.47 28.11 11.58
CA LEU A 162 8.15 27.65 11.14
C LEU A 162 8.00 26.13 11.29
N LEU A 163 9.06 25.38 11.00
CA LEU A 163 9.07 23.92 11.18
C LEU A 163 8.93 23.53 12.65
N SER A 164 9.65 24.22 13.55
CA SER A 164 9.57 23.95 15.00
C SER A 164 8.22 24.35 15.59
N MET A 165 7.66 25.51 15.21
CA MET A 165 6.29 25.88 15.62
C MET A 165 5.23 24.90 15.10
N GLY A 166 5.39 24.40 13.88
CA GLY A 166 4.53 23.38 13.29
C GLY A 166 4.59 22.04 14.03
N PHE A 167 5.80 21.59 14.38
CA PHE A 167 6.01 20.37 15.16
C PHE A 167 5.34 20.46 16.55
N PHE A 168 5.55 21.55 17.28
CA PHE A 168 4.92 21.73 18.59
C PHE A 168 3.40 21.86 18.51
N THR A 169 2.89 22.57 17.49
CA THR A 169 1.44 22.67 17.26
C THR A 169 0.83 21.31 16.94
N GLY A 170 1.46 20.54 16.06
CA GLY A 170 1.02 19.20 15.68
C GLY A 170 1.04 18.23 16.87
N LEU A 171 2.11 18.26 17.66
CA LEU A 171 2.23 17.42 18.86
C LEU A 171 1.12 17.74 19.89
N LEU A 172 0.86 19.03 20.12
CA LEU A 172 -0.23 19.47 20.99
C LEU A 172 -1.60 19.04 20.45
N LEU A 173 -1.80 19.15 19.14
CA LEU A 173 -3.04 18.73 18.47
C LEU A 173 -3.29 17.23 18.59
N VAL A 174 -2.25 16.41 18.40
CA VAL A 174 -2.34 14.96 18.59
C VAL A 174 -2.65 14.62 20.05
N ALA A 175 -1.98 15.26 21.01
CA ALA A 175 -2.25 15.05 22.43
C ALA A 175 -3.70 15.41 22.81
N ILE A 176 -4.20 16.56 22.32
CA ILE A 176 -5.60 16.97 22.52
C ILE A 176 -6.56 15.99 21.84
N SER A 177 -6.23 15.51 20.64
CA SER A 177 -7.07 14.56 19.91
C SER A 177 -7.20 13.23 20.65
N VAL A 178 -6.09 12.71 21.20
CA VAL A 178 -6.09 11.49 22.03
C VAL A 178 -6.94 11.69 23.29
N LEU A 179 -6.82 12.85 23.95
CA LEU A 179 -7.64 13.18 25.11
C LEU A 179 -9.14 13.28 24.74
N LEU A 180 -9.46 13.86 23.59
CA LEU A 180 -10.83 14.00 23.11
C LEU A 180 -11.46 12.68 22.68
N ILE A 181 -10.68 11.73 22.13
CA ILE A 181 -11.19 10.40 21.77
C ILE A 181 -11.82 9.69 22.97
N LEU A 182 -11.30 9.93 24.18
CA LEU A 182 -11.83 9.38 25.42
C LEU A 182 -13.18 9.98 25.84
N THR A 183 -13.65 11.03 25.17
CA THR A 183 -14.89 11.74 25.50
C THR A 183 -15.90 11.64 24.36
N ILE A 184 -17.16 11.34 24.68
CA ILE A 184 -18.26 11.34 23.69
C ILE A 184 -18.41 12.74 23.05
N VAL A 185 -18.19 13.79 23.84
CA VAL A 185 -18.18 15.20 23.39
C VAL A 185 -16.99 15.53 22.49
N GLY A 186 -15.94 14.72 22.53
CA GLY A 186 -14.74 14.93 21.74
C GLY A 186 -14.91 14.58 20.27
N ILE A 187 -15.82 13.67 19.89
CA ILE A 187 -16.02 13.29 18.48
C ILE A 187 -16.40 14.50 17.60
N PRO A 188 -17.39 15.35 17.95
CA PRO A 188 -17.67 16.58 17.22
C PRO A 188 -16.47 17.55 17.16
N ILE A 189 -15.71 17.66 18.26
CA ILE A 189 -14.58 18.60 18.33
C ILE A 189 -13.40 18.08 17.49
N ILE A 190 -13.17 16.76 17.45
CA ILE A 190 -12.19 16.14 16.56
C ILE A 190 -12.55 16.40 15.11
N LEU A 191 -13.83 16.30 14.73
CA LEU A 191 -14.26 16.63 13.36
C LEU A 191 -13.93 18.09 13.01
N LEU A 192 -14.17 19.02 13.94
CA LEU A 192 -13.82 20.43 13.77
C LEU A 192 -12.30 20.63 13.66
N ILE A 193 -11.52 19.93 14.48
CA ILE A 193 -10.05 19.93 14.44
C ILE A 193 -9.54 19.43 13.08
N VAL A 194 -10.07 18.30 12.60
CA VAL A 194 -9.70 17.73 11.29
C VAL A 194 -9.99 18.72 10.17
N LEU A 195 -11.14 19.41 10.22
CA LEU A 195 -11.49 20.44 9.25
C LEU A 195 -10.49 21.61 9.29
N LEU A 196 -10.06 22.03 10.47
CA LEU A 196 -9.07 23.10 10.64
C LEU A 196 -7.70 22.68 10.10
N VAL A 197 -7.27 21.43 10.36
CA VAL A 197 -6.04 20.85 9.81
C VAL A 197 -6.12 20.79 8.28
N LEU A 198 -7.25 20.35 7.71
CA LEU A 198 -7.47 20.34 6.26
C LEU A 198 -7.39 21.75 5.65
N ALA A 199 -7.98 22.75 6.30
CA ALA A 199 -7.85 24.12 5.83
C ALA A 199 -6.39 24.59 5.86
N ALA A 200 -5.67 24.31 6.96
CA ALA A 200 -4.25 24.65 7.11
C ALA A 200 -3.38 23.99 6.02
N THR A 201 -3.60 22.70 5.72
CA THR A 201 -2.82 21.99 4.69
C THR A 201 -3.07 22.56 3.31
N VAL A 202 -4.27 23.00 2.97
CA VAL A 202 -4.55 23.70 1.71
C VAL A 202 -3.67 24.95 1.58
N PHE A 203 -3.57 25.76 2.64
CA PHE A 203 -2.72 26.96 2.64
C PHE A 203 -1.23 26.61 2.51
N GLY A 204 -0.76 25.58 3.21
CA GLY A 204 0.64 25.17 3.12
C GLY A 204 1.02 24.55 1.78
N VAL A 205 0.15 23.72 1.18
CA VAL A 205 0.33 23.20 -0.19
C VAL A 205 0.41 24.37 -1.18
N ALA A 206 -0.48 25.37 -1.05
CA ALA A 206 -0.45 26.56 -1.90
C ALA A 206 0.86 27.35 -1.77
N PHE A 207 1.39 27.52 -0.56
CA PHE A 207 2.67 28.19 -0.34
C PHE A 207 3.85 27.43 -0.95
N VAL A 208 3.95 26.13 -0.69
CA VAL A 208 5.09 25.31 -1.17
C VAL A 208 5.01 25.12 -2.69
N SER A 209 3.82 25.01 -3.27
CA SER A 209 3.64 24.94 -4.73
C SER A 209 4.05 26.23 -5.43
N GLN A 210 3.78 27.41 -4.87
CA GLN A 210 4.34 28.66 -5.43
C GLN A 210 5.87 28.65 -5.39
N PHE A 211 6.45 28.31 -4.23
CA PHE A 211 7.90 28.30 -4.07
C PHE A 211 8.60 27.36 -5.06
N LEU A 212 8.08 26.14 -5.23
CA LEU A 212 8.60 25.18 -6.20
C LEU A 212 8.32 25.60 -7.65
N GLY A 213 7.17 26.21 -7.91
CA GLY A 213 6.80 26.71 -9.23
C GLY A 213 7.63 27.90 -9.70
N GLU A 214 8.16 28.73 -8.80
CA GLU A 214 9.07 29.85 -9.11
C GLU A 214 10.50 29.38 -9.43
N GLN A 215 10.93 28.24 -8.88
CA GLN A 215 12.27 27.69 -9.13
C GLN A 215 12.42 27.09 -10.54
N VAL A 216 11.31 26.80 -11.22
CA VAL A 216 11.32 26.25 -12.57
C VAL A 216 11.48 27.40 -13.58
N GLN A 217 12.57 27.41 -14.35
CA GLN A 217 12.80 28.46 -15.36
C GLN A 217 11.70 28.49 -16.45
N ALA A 218 11.10 27.33 -16.76
CA ALA A 218 10.04 27.21 -17.77
C ALA A 218 8.70 27.88 -17.40
N THR A 219 8.56 28.34 -16.16
CA THR A 219 7.40 29.08 -15.65
C THR A 219 7.71 30.56 -15.41
N ALA A 220 8.94 31.01 -15.69
CA ALA A 220 9.30 32.43 -15.68
C ALA A 220 8.46 33.20 -16.73
N GLY A 221 7.83 34.31 -16.31
CA GLY A 221 6.97 35.12 -17.17
C GLY A 221 5.57 34.55 -17.45
N LYS A 222 5.27 33.32 -17.02
CA LYS A 222 3.93 32.71 -17.19
C LYS A 222 2.93 33.20 -16.13
N PRO A 223 1.61 33.15 -16.42
CA PRO A 223 0.58 33.53 -15.46
C PRO A 223 0.60 32.63 -14.21
N GLU A 224 0.15 33.20 -13.09
CA GLU A 224 0.35 32.66 -11.74
C GLU A 224 -0.27 31.26 -11.52
N TRP A 225 -1.41 30.98 -12.17
CA TRP A 225 -2.05 29.65 -12.13
C TRP A 225 -1.18 28.56 -12.77
N VAL A 226 -0.35 28.89 -13.78
CA VAL A 226 0.57 27.95 -14.42
C VAL A 226 1.76 27.67 -13.50
N ARG A 227 2.31 28.69 -12.84
CA ARG A 227 3.38 28.54 -11.85
C ARG A 227 2.96 27.61 -10.70
N MET A 228 1.81 27.91 -10.10
CA MET A 228 1.27 27.10 -9.01
C MET A 228 0.91 25.69 -9.45
N GLY A 229 0.34 25.52 -10.65
CA GLY A 229 0.02 24.21 -11.21
C GLY A 229 1.26 23.34 -11.42
N VAL A 230 2.36 23.92 -11.92
CA VAL A 230 3.63 23.21 -12.09
C VAL A 230 4.25 22.83 -10.74
N GLY A 231 4.27 23.74 -9.76
CA GLY A 231 4.77 23.41 -8.43
C GLY A 231 3.90 22.39 -7.68
N ALA A 232 2.58 22.46 -7.85
CA ALA A 232 1.64 21.46 -7.32
C ALA A 232 1.88 20.10 -7.98
N PHE A 233 2.10 20.05 -9.29
CA PHE A 233 2.43 18.81 -10.01
C PHE A 233 3.73 18.18 -9.48
N ILE A 234 4.77 18.98 -9.24
CA ILE A 234 6.04 18.51 -8.68
C ILE A 234 5.83 17.94 -7.26
N LEU A 235 5.09 18.66 -6.41
CA LEU A 235 4.74 18.21 -5.06
C LEU A 235 3.96 16.91 -5.07
N THR A 236 2.88 16.85 -5.85
CA THR A 236 2.02 15.66 -5.93
C THR A 236 2.81 14.46 -6.45
N SER A 237 3.69 14.66 -7.43
CA SER A 237 4.58 13.61 -7.94
C SER A 237 5.54 13.10 -6.85
N ALA A 238 6.14 14.00 -6.07
CA ALA A 238 7.04 13.64 -4.98
C ALA A 238 6.31 12.91 -3.84
N VAL A 239 5.08 13.32 -3.50
CA VAL A 239 4.23 12.67 -2.48
C VAL A 239 3.76 11.28 -2.92
N ASN A 240 3.73 11.00 -4.23
CA ASN A 240 3.28 9.70 -4.73
C ASN A 240 4.35 8.60 -4.61
N ILE A 241 5.62 8.95 -4.33
CA ILE A 241 6.72 8.00 -4.16
C ILE A 241 6.50 7.17 -2.87
N PRO A 242 6.54 5.82 -2.93
CA PRO A 242 6.41 4.98 -1.74
C PRO A 242 7.45 5.33 -0.67
N PHE A 243 7.04 5.34 0.61
CA PHE A 243 7.84 5.72 1.80
C PHE A 243 8.30 7.19 1.87
N LEU A 244 8.93 7.72 0.81
CA LEU A 244 9.36 9.12 0.71
C LEU A 244 8.17 10.08 0.75
N GLY A 245 7.09 9.74 0.07
CA GLY A 245 5.89 10.56 0.01
C GLY A 245 5.20 10.74 1.35
N LEU A 246 5.24 9.73 2.22
CA LEU A 246 4.68 9.82 3.57
C LEU A 246 5.50 10.80 4.43
N LEU A 247 6.83 10.75 4.33
CA LEU A 247 7.71 11.70 5.02
C LEU A 247 7.51 13.12 4.51
N ILE A 248 7.40 13.30 3.19
CA ILE A 248 7.15 14.61 2.56
C ILE A 248 5.79 15.16 2.99
N LEU A 249 4.72 14.34 2.97
CA LEU A 249 3.39 14.74 3.39
C LEU A 249 3.39 15.13 4.87
N LEU A 250 4.03 14.34 5.73
CA LEU A 250 4.15 14.64 7.16
C LEU A 250 4.88 15.96 7.39
N ALA A 251 6.02 16.18 6.73
CA ALA A 251 6.75 17.44 6.78
C ALA A 251 5.89 18.62 6.30
N LEU A 252 5.13 18.42 5.23
CA LEU A 252 4.22 19.43 4.66
C LEU A 252 3.10 19.80 5.62
N VAL A 253 2.45 18.81 6.24
CA VAL A 253 1.37 19.03 7.23
C VAL A 253 1.91 19.80 8.43
N LEU A 254 3.07 19.40 8.96
CA LEU A 254 3.71 20.11 10.07
C LEU A 254 4.04 21.56 9.69
N TYR A 255 4.61 21.78 8.50
CA TYR A 255 4.93 23.11 8.01
C TYR A 255 3.67 23.99 7.84
N SER A 256 2.61 23.41 7.30
CA SER A 256 1.29 24.06 7.10
C SER A 256 0.66 24.50 8.43
N LEU A 257 0.73 23.65 9.46
CA LEU A 257 0.26 23.95 10.80
C LEU A 257 1.06 25.08 11.45
N GLY A 258 2.38 25.09 11.25
CA GLY A 258 3.27 26.14 11.76
C GLY A 258 3.01 27.52 11.15
N ILE A 259 2.76 27.58 9.85
CA ILE A 259 2.33 28.82 9.18
C ILE A 259 1.01 29.30 9.80
N SER A 260 0.03 28.40 9.93
CA SER A 260 -1.31 28.74 10.41
C SER A 260 -1.30 29.27 11.85
N THR A 261 -0.56 28.64 12.77
CA THR A 261 -0.46 29.14 14.15
C THR A 261 0.30 30.44 14.25
N SER A 262 1.40 30.60 13.52
CA SER A 262 2.14 31.87 13.51
C SER A 262 1.27 33.02 13.00
N TRP A 263 0.41 32.76 12.01
CA TRP A 263 -0.51 33.74 11.48
C TRP A 263 -1.57 34.12 12.51
N VAL A 264 -2.20 33.15 13.17
CA VAL A 264 -3.18 33.40 14.24
C VAL A 264 -2.56 34.24 15.36
N VAL A 265 -1.36 33.89 15.83
CA VAL A 265 -0.63 34.65 16.86
C VAL A 265 -0.30 36.08 16.39
N SER A 266 0.01 36.28 15.11
CA SER A 266 0.28 37.61 14.54
C SER A 266 -0.95 38.54 14.54
N ILE A 267 -2.16 37.97 14.38
CA ILE A 267 -3.42 38.72 14.44
C ILE A 267 -3.69 39.19 15.87
N PHE A 268 -3.50 38.31 16.86
CA PHE A 268 -3.71 38.63 18.27
C PHE A 268 -2.67 39.64 18.81
N THR A 269 -1.41 39.55 18.37
CA THR A 269 -0.36 40.49 18.77
C THR A 269 -0.51 41.87 18.13
N LYS A 270 -1.05 41.97 16.90
CA LYS A 270 -1.41 43.26 16.29
C LYS A 270 -2.53 43.98 17.03
N ARG A 271 -3.56 43.26 17.51
CA ARG A 271 -4.65 43.87 18.30
C ARG A 271 -4.16 44.50 19.60
N ARG A 272 -3.10 43.96 20.22
CA ARG A 272 -2.49 44.55 21.43
C ARG A 272 -1.67 45.82 21.19
N ARG A 273 -1.22 46.11 19.96
CA ARG A 273 -0.50 47.35 19.63
C ARG A 273 -1.41 48.54 19.29
N PHE A 274 -2.69 48.30 19.03
CA PHE A 274 -3.70 49.35 18.79
C PHE A 274 -4.58 49.63 20.01
N ALA A 275 -4.37 48.92 21.12
CA ALA A 275 -5.07 49.10 22.40
C ALA A 275 -4.17 49.77 23.46
N LYS A 276 -3.11 50.46 23.04
CA LYS A 276 -2.24 51.30 23.85
C LYS A 276 -2.13 52.68 23.21
#